data_AF-A0A382KQ37-F1
#
_entry.id   AF-A0A382KQ37-F1
#
_cell.length_a   1.000
_cell.length_b   1.000
_cell.length_c   1.000
_cell.angle_alpha   90.00
_cell.angle_beta   90.00
_cell.angle_gamma   90.00
#
_symmetry.space_group_name_H-M   'P 1'
#
loop_
_entity.id
_entity.type
_entity.pdbx_description
1 polymer ?
#
loop_
_entity_poly.entity_id
_entity_poly.type
_entity_poly.pdbx_seq_one_letter_code
_entity_poly.pdbx_strand_id
1 'polypeptide(L)' 'MTTKKPSGRSHGFKHKSRSIMTKNAPRGVSFLLREYHEG' A
#
# COMPACT_ATOMS: atom_id res chain seq x y z
N MET A 1 3.75 -26.25 2.73
CA MET A 1 4.13 -25.48 3.94
C MET A 1 5.64 -25.43 4.03
N THR A 2 6.26 -24.25 4.00
CA THR A 2 7.73 -24.11 4.04
C THR A 2 8.21 -24.06 5.48
N THR A 3 9.15 -24.92 5.86
CA THR A 3 9.66 -25.02 7.25
C THR A 3 10.80 -24.05 7.57
N LYS A 4 11.28 -23.28 6.60
CA LYS A 4 12.31 -22.24 6.77
C LYS A 4 11.72 -20.87 6.41
N LYS A 5 12.06 -19.83 7.18
CA LYS A 5 11.79 -18.44 6.73
C LYS A 5 12.52 -18.26 5.40
N PRO A 6 11.85 -17.86 4.31
CA PRO A 6 12.52 -17.65 3.03
C PRO A 6 13.61 -16.59 3.23
N SER A 7 14.87 -16.99 3.07
CA SER A 7 16.01 -16.10 3.17
C SER A 7 16.11 -15.29 1.87
N GLY A 8 15.86 -13.99 1.93
CA GLY A 8 15.94 -13.09 0.77
C GLY A 8 15.08 -11.84 0.93
N ARG A 9 15.30 -10.83 0.08
CA ARG A 9 14.39 -9.68 -0.03
C ARG A 9 13.06 -10.17 -0.62
N SER A 10 11.95 -9.89 0.04
CA SER A 10 10.62 -10.29 -0.42
C SER A 10 10.13 -9.36 -1.53
N HIS A 11 9.55 -9.95 -2.59
CA HIS A 11 8.85 -9.23 -3.65
C HIS A 11 7.34 -9.23 -3.40
N GLY A 12 6.93 -8.79 -2.21
CA GLY A 12 5.52 -8.71 -1.83
C GLY A 12 4.81 -7.46 -2.39
N PHE A 13 3.52 -7.34 -2.11
CA PHE A 13 2.67 -6.22 -2.54
C PHE A 13 3.25 -4.82 -2.25
N LYS A 14 4.03 -4.67 -1.17
CA LYS A 14 4.67 -3.40 -0.78
C LYS A 14 6.17 -3.31 -1.12
N HIS A 15 6.70 -4.20 -1.95
CA HIS A 15 8.11 -4.19 -2.31
C HIS A 15 8.47 -2.89 -3.05
N LYS A 16 9.49 -2.16 -2.56
CA LYS A 16 9.97 -0.88 -3.11
C LYS A 16 8.92 0.23 -3.24
N SER A 17 7.78 0.15 -2.55
CA SER A 17 6.69 1.13 -2.69
C SER A 17 6.69 2.25 -1.64
N ARG A 18 7.78 2.43 -0.87
CA ARG A 18 7.84 3.36 0.27
C ARG A 18 7.42 4.78 -0.11
N SER A 19 7.97 5.34 -1.18
CA SER A 19 7.66 6.71 -1.64
C SER A 19 6.21 6.88 -2.10
N ILE A 20 5.61 5.83 -2.68
CA ILE A 20 4.23 5.86 -3.20
C ILE A 20 3.22 5.72 -2.04
N MET A 21 3.52 4.86 -1.06
CA MET A 21 2.62 4.55 0.06
C MET A 21 2.69 5.59 1.19
N THR A 22 3.72 6.44 1.23
CA THR A 22 3.82 7.53 2.21
C THR A 22 2.92 8.70 1.80
N LYS A 23 2.05 9.14 2.72
CA LYS A 23 1.23 10.33 2.51
C LYS A 23 2.09 11.59 2.73
N ASN A 24 1.96 12.58 1.85
CA ASN A 24 2.64 13.87 2.01
C ASN A 24 2.05 14.71 3.15
N ALA A 25 0.80 14.44 3.54
CA ALA A 25 0.10 15.09 4.64
C ALA A 25 -0.99 14.16 5.21
N PRO A 26 -1.49 14.39 6.43
CA PRO A 26 -2.65 13.68 6.96
C PRO A 26 -3.87 13.90 6.07
N ARG A 27 -4.31 12.85 5.36
CA ARG A 27 -5.60 12.84 4.66
C ARG A 27 -6.62 12.31 5.65
N GLY A 28 -7.52 13.18 6.11
CA GLY A 28 -8.66 12.81 6.96
C GLY A 28 -9.62 11.87 6.25
N VAL A 29 -10.82 11.68 6.78
CA VAL A 29 -11.79 10.69 6.26
C VAL A 29 -12.72 11.21 5.16
N SER A 30 -12.57 12.48 4.75
CA SER A 30 -13.46 13.14 3.79
C SER A 30 -13.54 12.44 2.43
N PHE A 31 -12.49 11.72 2.02
CA PHE A 31 -12.49 10.98 0.75
C PHE A 31 -13.41 9.75 0.75
N LEU A 32 -13.85 9.26 1.92
CA LEU A 32 -14.73 8.08 2.01
C LEU A 32 -16.16 8.38 1.57
N LEU A 33 -16.59 9.63 1.67
CA LEU A 33 -17.93 10.08 1.26
C LEU A 33 -17.92 10.71 -0.13
N ARG A 34 -16.80 10.64 -0.84
CA ARG A 34 -16.69 11.20 -2.19
C ARG A 34 -17.37 10.24 -3.16
N GLU A 35 -18.41 10.74 -3.82
CA GLU A 35 -19.01 10.06 -4.96
C GLU A 35 -18.06 10.19 -6.17
N TYR A 36 -17.84 9.07 -6.84
CA TYR A 36 -17.07 9.00 -8.07
C TYR A 36 -18.01 8.52 -9.18
N HIS A 37 -18.11 9.31 -10.25
CA HIS A 37 -18.86 8.95 -11.45
C HIS A 37 -17.92 8.27 -12.46
N GLU A 38 -18.48 7.42 -13.32
CA GLU A 38 -17.72 6.72 -14.37
C GLU A 38 -17.08 7.71 -15.36
N GLY A 39 -15.87 7.37 -15.80
CA GLY A 39 -15.08 8.08 -16.81
C GLY A 39 -14.09 7.12 -17.45
#